data_AF-A0A497GUS1-F1
#
_entry.id   AF-A0A497GUS1-F1
#
_cell.length_a   1.000
_cell.length_b   1.000
_cell.length_c   1.000
_cell.angle_alpha   90.00
_cell.angle_beta   90.00
_cell.angle_gamma   90.00
#
_symmetry.space_group_name_H-M   'P 1'
#
loop_
_entity.id
_entity.type
_entity.pdbx_description
1 polymer ?
#
loop_
_entity_poly.entity_id
_entity_poly.type
_entity_poly.pdbx_seq_one_letter_code
_entity_poly.pdbx_strand_id
1 'polypeptide(L)'
;LALKNVLKAYEEGAVDDLPSLLAEGRRRLDGLKTEGYNLLYQKRMIPLLNTIRRLKEAGIDLSAIDGKVGEVKELFNSGKYTEWEERLEEVEKTVFAYDANDTLRKLREVILRLSEVGHPSAPELGKVYNDALSRYNQGDYVGSLELSKKAFEEALKAEKEASYTSLINELNGVLDKARSLSLDVSNFEEKLRNAQELWTSGEGERAKALLKETIEAASEAVRRAEALKQQKEALTAELDRLWRKIHELSERGFSTAEVSRRAENIKEAIERGMLEDATRMMDDLKKEIESIERGGTTAGFASPTPTVRSESMKAQELSIIISQIKEKISLMKERGMNTSRYQADLLKMLQTFKEGEYDQAIELGRECLGKIEGELKGV
;
A
#
# COMPACT_ATOMS: atom_id res chain seq x y z
N LEU A 1 12.92 -49.86 -52.67
CA LEU A 1 12.27 -51.02 -53.32
C LEU A 1 12.13 -50.85 -54.83
N ALA A 2 11.54 -49.76 -55.34
CA ALA A 2 11.33 -49.57 -56.79
C ALA A 2 12.61 -49.66 -57.64
N LEU A 3 13.70 -49.01 -57.21
CA LEU A 3 15.02 -49.14 -57.87
C LEU A 3 15.57 -50.57 -57.88
N LYS A 4 15.29 -51.38 -56.86
CA LYS A 4 15.70 -52.80 -56.82
C LYS A 4 14.91 -53.63 -57.84
N ASN A 5 13.64 -53.31 -58.06
CA ASN A 5 12.81 -54.00 -59.06
C ASN A 5 13.22 -53.62 -60.49
N VAL A 6 13.62 -52.36 -60.72
CA VAL A 6 14.20 -51.91 -62.00
C VAL A 6 15.53 -52.62 -62.29
N LEU A 7 16.42 -52.71 -61.29
CA LEU A 7 17.70 -53.42 -61.44
C LEU A 7 17.50 -54.90 -61.78
N LYS A 8 16.58 -55.56 -61.06
CA LYS A 8 16.25 -56.97 -61.27
C LYS A 8 15.70 -57.25 -62.67
N ALA A 9 14.75 -56.43 -63.13
CA ALA A 9 14.19 -56.57 -64.48
C ALA A 9 15.24 -56.37 -65.59
N TYR A 10 16.21 -55.48 -65.37
CA TYR A 10 17.34 -55.28 -66.28
C TYR A 10 18.30 -56.49 -66.29
N GLU A 11 18.64 -57.02 -65.11
CA GLU A 11 19.50 -58.22 -64.97
C GLU A 11 18.87 -59.49 -65.55
N GLU A 12 17.54 -59.62 -65.48
CA GLU A 12 16.77 -60.77 -65.99
C GLU A 12 16.41 -60.64 -67.49
N GLY A 13 16.78 -59.55 -68.16
CA GLY A 13 16.51 -59.33 -69.59
C GLY A 13 15.05 -58.99 -69.91
N ALA A 14 14.23 -58.63 -68.92
CA ALA A 14 12.82 -58.26 -69.06
C ALA A 14 12.67 -56.78 -69.48
N VAL A 15 13.20 -56.44 -70.66
CA VAL A 15 13.32 -55.06 -71.13
C VAL A 15 11.96 -54.38 -71.33
N ASP A 16 10.93 -55.14 -71.69
CA ASP A 16 9.58 -54.62 -71.94
C ASP A 16 8.88 -54.07 -70.68
N ASP A 17 9.27 -54.55 -69.49
CA ASP A 17 8.68 -54.12 -68.20
C ASP A 17 9.35 -52.86 -67.62
N LEU A 18 10.54 -52.49 -68.11
CA LEU A 18 11.33 -51.37 -67.59
C LEU A 18 10.59 -50.02 -67.63
N PRO A 19 9.87 -49.62 -68.71
CA PRO A 19 9.16 -48.34 -68.76
C PRO A 19 8.09 -48.20 -67.67
N SER A 20 7.36 -49.29 -67.39
CA SER A 20 6.32 -49.32 -66.35
C SER A 20 6.93 -49.21 -64.96
N LEU A 21 8.01 -49.95 -64.69
CA LEU A 21 8.73 -49.91 -63.42
C LEU A 21 9.39 -48.54 -63.16
N LEU A 22 9.93 -47.90 -64.19
CA LEU A 22 10.47 -46.54 -64.11
C LEU A 22 9.37 -45.50 -63.86
N ALA A 23 8.21 -45.63 -64.51
CA ALA A 23 7.06 -44.75 -64.29
C ALA A 23 6.52 -44.87 -62.85
N GLU A 24 6.40 -46.09 -62.33
CA GLU A 24 6.00 -46.34 -60.94
C GLU A 24 7.04 -45.80 -59.93
N GLY A 25 8.33 -46.00 -60.23
CA GLY A 25 9.42 -45.42 -59.44
C GLY A 25 9.34 -43.90 -59.38
N ARG A 26 9.06 -43.25 -60.50
CA ARG A 26 8.88 -41.79 -60.59
C ARG A 26 7.67 -41.31 -59.78
N ARG A 27 6.51 -41.96 -59.93
CA ARG A 27 5.31 -41.63 -59.13
C ARG A 27 5.57 -41.71 -57.63
N ARG A 28 6.26 -42.75 -57.17
CA ARG A 28 6.61 -42.90 -55.74
C ARG A 28 7.57 -41.83 -55.26
N LEU A 29 8.57 -41.46 -56.09
CA LEU A 29 9.49 -40.38 -55.77
C LEU A 29 8.76 -39.03 -55.67
N ASP A 30 7.84 -38.75 -56.60
CA ASP A 30 7.02 -37.53 -56.59
C ASP A 30 6.07 -37.49 -55.37
N GLY A 31 5.53 -38.65 -54.97
CA GLY A 31 4.73 -38.79 -53.74
C GLY A 31 5.55 -38.48 -52.47
N LEU A 32 6.74 -39.07 -52.35
CA LEU A 32 7.65 -38.80 -51.23
C LEU A 32 8.12 -37.33 -51.19
N LYS A 33 8.38 -36.73 -52.36
CA LYS A 33 8.73 -35.31 -52.47
C LYS A 33 7.58 -34.44 -51.94
N THR A 34 6.34 -34.73 -52.35
CA THR A 34 5.14 -34.04 -51.88
C THR A 34 4.99 -34.15 -50.36
N GLU A 35 5.15 -35.35 -49.80
CA GLU A 35 5.08 -35.59 -48.36
C GLU A 35 6.18 -34.83 -47.59
N GLY A 36 7.41 -34.83 -48.11
CA GLY A 36 8.52 -34.04 -47.55
C GLY A 36 8.22 -32.54 -47.51
N TYR A 37 7.66 -31.99 -48.59
CA TYR A 37 7.27 -30.57 -48.63
C TYR A 37 6.07 -30.25 -47.74
N ASN A 38 5.11 -31.17 -47.57
CA ASN A 38 4.04 -31.02 -46.58
C ASN A 38 4.58 -30.91 -45.14
N LEU A 39 5.60 -31.71 -44.81
CA LEU A 39 6.28 -31.61 -43.52
C LEU A 39 7.04 -30.29 -43.36
N LEU A 40 7.73 -29.82 -44.41
CA LEU A 40 8.40 -28.51 -44.39
C LEU A 40 7.40 -27.36 -44.22
N TYR A 41 6.27 -27.42 -44.91
CA TYR A 41 5.19 -26.45 -44.76
C TYR A 41 4.68 -26.38 -43.31
N GLN A 42 4.46 -27.54 -42.68
CA GLN A 42 4.06 -27.60 -41.28
C GLN A 42 5.11 -26.99 -40.33
N LYS A 43 6.40 -27.23 -40.58
CA LYS A 43 7.49 -26.75 -39.71
C LYS A 43 7.86 -25.30 -39.92
N ARG A 44 7.68 -24.74 -41.12
CA ARG A 44 8.10 -23.38 -41.47
C ARG A 44 6.93 -22.43 -41.66
N MET A 45 6.02 -22.76 -42.57
CA MET A 45 4.93 -21.86 -42.95
C MET A 45 3.89 -21.68 -41.85
N ILE A 46 3.51 -22.73 -41.13
CA ILE A 46 2.52 -22.61 -40.05
C ILE A 46 3.03 -21.68 -38.91
N PRO A 47 4.24 -21.87 -38.35
CA PRO A 47 4.80 -20.95 -37.36
C PRO A 47 4.93 -19.51 -37.88
N LEU A 48 5.31 -19.34 -39.15
CA LEU A 48 5.42 -18.03 -39.78
C LEU A 48 4.06 -17.31 -39.83
N LEU A 49 3.01 -18.00 -40.26
CA LEU A 49 1.64 -17.47 -40.29
C LEU A 49 1.13 -17.11 -38.89
N ASN A 50 1.45 -17.93 -37.88
CA ASN A 50 1.12 -17.63 -36.48
C ASN A 50 1.84 -16.36 -35.99
N THR A 51 3.11 -16.19 -36.36
CA THR A 51 3.87 -14.97 -36.06
C THR A 51 3.25 -13.75 -36.73
N ILE A 52 2.91 -13.82 -38.02
CA ILE A 52 2.23 -12.75 -38.75
C ILE A 52 0.93 -12.36 -38.04
N ARG A 53 0.10 -13.35 -37.66
CA ARG A 53 -1.15 -13.09 -36.94
C ARG A 53 -0.89 -12.35 -35.61
N ARG A 54 0.05 -12.82 -34.79
CA ARG A 54 0.42 -12.17 -33.52
C ARG A 54 0.90 -10.73 -33.72
N LEU A 55 1.69 -10.47 -34.77
CA LEU A 55 2.17 -9.13 -35.08
C LEU A 55 1.03 -8.20 -35.52
N LYS A 56 0.07 -8.70 -36.32
CA LYS A 56 -1.16 -7.95 -36.67
C LYS A 56 -2.02 -7.65 -35.44
N GLU A 57 -2.19 -8.62 -34.55
CA GLU A 57 -2.92 -8.44 -33.27
C GLU A 57 -2.22 -7.40 -32.37
N ALA A 58 -0.89 -7.28 -32.46
CA ALA A 58 -0.11 -6.22 -31.81
C ALA A 58 -0.17 -4.86 -32.52
N GLY A 59 -0.95 -4.74 -33.61
CA GLY A 59 -1.15 -3.49 -34.36
C GLY A 59 -0.02 -3.15 -35.34
N ILE A 60 0.86 -4.10 -35.67
CA ILE A 60 1.94 -3.88 -36.64
C ILE A 60 1.38 -3.97 -38.06
N ASP A 61 1.64 -2.93 -38.85
CA ASP A 61 1.28 -2.92 -40.27
C ASP A 61 2.17 -3.89 -41.05
N LEU A 62 1.53 -4.92 -41.61
CA LEU A 62 2.16 -5.97 -42.40
C LEU A 62 1.63 -5.99 -43.85
N SER A 63 1.03 -4.89 -44.31
CA SER A 63 0.50 -4.77 -45.68
C SER A 63 1.54 -5.10 -46.76
N ALA A 64 2.81 -4.77 -46.51
CA ALA A 64 3.93 -5.01 -47.42
C ALA A 64 4.28 -6.51 -47.62
N ILE A 65 3.84 -7.39 -46.72
CA ILE A 65 4.11 -8.84 -46.82
C ILE A 65 2.89 -9.68 -47.20
N ASP A 66 1.67 -9.15 -47.08
CA ASP A 66 0.44 -9.92 -47.33
C ASP A 66 0.36 -10.48 -48.75
N GLY A 67 0.74 -9.67 -49.77
CA GLY A 67 0.83 -10.14 -51.15
C GLY A 67 1.86 -11.26 -51.32
N LYS A 68 3.01 -11.14 -50.64
CA LYS A 68 4.09 -12.14 -50.69
C LYS A 68 3.67 -13.47 -50.04
N VAL A 69 2.93 -13.40 -48.94
CA VAL A 69 2.39 -14.58 -48.24
C VAL A 69 1.35 -15.32 -49.09
N GLY A 70 0.53 -14.58 -49.84
CA GLY A 70 -0.40 -15.15 -50.82
C GLY A 70 0.36 -15.94 -51.90
N GLU A 71 1.37 -15.32 -52.50
CA GLU A 71 2.23 -15.92 -53.52
C GLU A 71 2.92 -17.21 -53.02
N VAL A 72 3.47 -17.21 -51.80
CA VAL A 72 4.04 -18.42 -51.18
C VAL A 72 3.01 -19.55 -51.08
N LYS A 73 1.77 -19.26 -50.69
CA LYS A 73 0.71 -20.29 -50.61
C LYS A 73 0.36 -20.85 -51.99
N GLU A 74 0.28 -19.99 -53.00
CA GLU A 74 -0.02 -20.39 -54.37
C GLU A 74 1.08 -21.27 -54.97
N LEU A 75 2.35 -20.91 -54.76
CA LEU A 75 3.50 -21.71 -55.22
C LEU A 75 3.50 -23.11 -54.61
N PHE A 76 3.18 -23.22 -53.31
CA PHE A 76 3.06 -24.51 -52.63
C PHE A 76 1.94 -25.37 -53.23
N ASN A 77 0.74 -24.78 -53.37
CA ASN A 77 -0.44 -25.48 -53.90
C ASN A 77 -0.26 -25.90 -55.37
N SER A 78 0.55 -25.17 -56.12
CA SER A 78 0.86 -25.46 -57.52
C SER A 78 2.00 -26.49 -57.70
N GLY A 79 2.57 -27.01 -56.62
CA GLY A 79 3.68 -27.99 -56.66
C GLY A 79 5.04 -27.41 -57.07
N LYS A 80 5.17 -26.07 -57.12
CA LYS A 80 6.39 -25.36 -57.51
C LYS A 80 7.33 -25.20 -56.32
N TYR A 81 7.81 -26.32 -55.80
CA TYR A 81 8.45 -26.34 -54.48
C TYR A 81 9.77 -25.58 -54.38
N THR A 82 10.57 -25.51 -55.44
CA THR A 82 11.83 -24.75 -55.43
C THR A 82 11.57 -23.24 -55.37
N GLU A 83 10.67 -22.73 -56.22
CA GLU A 83 10.21 -21.33 -56.16
C GLU A 83 9.57 -21.02 -54.79
N TRP A 84 8.84 -21.98 -54.22
CA TRP A 84 8.26 -21.86 -52.88
C TRP A 84 9.31 -21.67 -51.79
N GLU A 85 10.41 -22.44 -51.80
CA GLU A 85 11.47 -22.32 -50.78
C GLU A 85 12.17 -20.96 -50.83
N GLU A 86 12.56 -20.52 -52.04
CA GLU A 86 13.20 -19.22 -52.24
C GLU A 86 12.28 -18.08 -51.77
N ARG A 87 11.01 -18.14 -52.18
CA ARG A 87 10.04 -17.10 -51.80
C ARG A 87 9.72 -17.12 -50.31
N LEU A 88 9.66 -18.30 -49.71
CA LEU A 88 9.44 -18.48 -48.28
C LEU A 88 10.60 -17.86 -47.48
N GLU A 89 11.85 -18.06 -47.87
CA GLU A 89 13.00 -17.46 -47.18
C GLU A 89 12.96 -15.92 -47.18
N GLU A 90 12.54 -15.30 -48.28
CA GLU A 90 12.37 -13.84 -48.34
C GLU A 90 11.29 -13.35 -47.37
N VAL A 91 10.17 -14.06 -47.30
CA VAL A 91 9.06 -13.73 -46.40
C VAL A 91 9.48 -13.96 -44.95
N GLU A 92 10.14 -15.09 -44.65
CA GLU A 92 10.67 -15.41 -43.33
C GLU A 92 11.62 -14.32 -42.84
N LYS A 93 12.62 -13.93 -43.65
CA LYS A 93 13.56 -12.87 -43.29
C LYS A 93 12.85 -11.56 -42.96
N THR A 94 11.83 -11.21 -43.75
CA THR A 94 11.04 -9.99 -43.53
C THR A 94 10.23 -10.08 -42.23
N VAL A 95 9.56 -11.21 -41.99
CA VAL A 95 8.76 -11.42 -40.76
C VAL A 95 9.64 -11.46 -39.52
N PHE A 96 10.82 -12.09 -39.58
CA PHE A 96 11.78 -12.07 -38.47
C PHE A 96 12.28 -10.66 -38.18
N ALA A 97 12.46 -9.81 -39.20
CA ALA A 97 12.78 -8.40 -38.97
C ALA A 97 11.66 -7.67 -38.21
N TYR A 98 10.38 -7.90 -38.55
CA TYR A 98 9.27 -7.32 -37.81
C TYR A 98 9.18 -7.85 -36.37
N ASP A 99 9.34 -9.17 -36.16
CA ASP A 99 9.28 -9.78 -34.83
C ASP A 99 10.43 -9.33 -33.91
N ALA A 100 11.65 -9.25 -34.47
CA ALA A 100 12.81 -8.76 -33.74
C ALA A 100 12.62 -7.29 -33.34
N ASN A 101 12.12 -6.45 -34.25
CA ASN A 101 11.88 -5.04 -33.96
C ASN A 101 10.81 -4.83 -32.87
N ASP A 102 9.69 -5.55 -32.94
CA ASP A 102 8.66 -5.49 -31.89
C ASP A 102 9.19 -5.95 -30.53
N THR A 103 9.95 -7.04 -30.51
CA THR A 103 10.56 -7.56 -29.28
C THR A 103 11.58 -6.58 -28.70
N LEU A 104 12.44 -5.99 -29.54
CA LEU A 104 13.39 -4.95 -29.13
C LEU A 104 12.68 -3.73 -28.55
N ARG A 105 11.60 -3.27 -29.18
CA ARG A 105 10.79 -2.14 -28.68
C ARG A 105 10.24 -2.45 -27.28
N LYS A 106 9.60 -3.61 -27.11
CA LYS A 106 9.05 -4.05 -25.82
C LYS A 106 10.13 -4.19 -24.74
N LEU A 107 11.28 -4.77 -25.10
CA LEU A 107 12.44 -4.88 -24.20
C LEU A 107 12.93 -3.51 -23.75
N ARG A 108 13.09 -2.57 -24.67
CA ARG A 108 13.50 -1.19 -24.36
C ARG A 108 12.53 -0.53 -23.37
N GLU A 109 11.23 -0.68 -23.59
CA GLU A 109 10.21 -0.11 -22.69
C GLU A 109 10.32 -0.66 -21.26
N VAL A 110 10.53 -1.97 -21.09
CA VAL A 110 10.72 -2.55 -19.75
C VAL A 110 12.03 -2.09 -19.11
N ILE A 111 13.13 -2.05 -19.87
CA ILE A 111 14.44 -1.57 -19.38
C ILE A 111 14.34 -0.12 -18.88
N LEU A 112 13.61 0.74 -19.60
CA LEU A 112 13.41 2.13 -19.18
C LEU A 112 12.68 2.20 -17.84
N ARG A 113 11.57 1.47 -17.67
CA ARG A 113 10.85 1.41 -16.39
C ARG A 113 11.71 0.85 -15.25
N LEU A 114 12.51 -0.18 -15.52
CA LEU A 114 13.47 -0.71 -14.56
C LEU A 114 14.56 0.31 -14.18
N SER A 115 15.00 1.12 -15.13
CA SER A 115 15.98 2.18 -14.89
C SER A 115 15.40 3.33 -14.05
N GLU A 116 14.14 3.71 -14.31
CA GLU A 116 13.42 4.74 -13.55
C GLU A 116 13.29 4.38 -12.07
N VAL A 117 13.09 3.10 -11.76
CA VAL A 117 13.05 2.59 -10.38
C VAL A 117 14.43 2.18 -9.83
N GLY A 118 15.50 2.38 -10.58
CA GLY A 118 16.87 2.07 -10.16
C GLY A 118 17.15 0.57 -9.95
N HIS A 119 16.44 -0.32 -10.67
CA HIS A 119 16.60 -1.76 -10.50
C HIS A 119 18.01 -2.22 -10.95
N PRO A 120 18.72 -3.06 -10.16
CA PRO A 120 20.12 -3.43 -10.43
C PRO A 120 20.32 -4.18 -11.75
N SER A 121 19.30 -4.85 -12.27
CA SER A 121 19.37 -5.56 -13.56
C SER A 121 19.32 -4.65 -14.78
N ALA A 122 18.89 -3.39 -14.63
CA ALA A 122 18.68 -2.48 -15.77
C ALA A 122 19.95 -2.23 -16.62
N PRO A 123 21.14 -1.99 -16.04
CA PRO A 123 22.37 -1.79 -16.81
C PRO A 123 22.77 -3.01 -17.63
N GLU A 124 22.64 -4.21 -17.06
CA GLU A 124 23.02 -5.45 -17.75
C GLU A 124 22.05 -5.78 -18.89
N LEU A 125 20.74 -5.66 -18.64
CA LEU A 125 19.72 -5.78 -19.70
C LEU A 125 19.91 -4.74 -20.81
N GLY A 126 20.38 -3.53 -20.46
CA GLY A 126 20.74 -2.49 -21.42
C GLY A 126 21.88 -2.89 -22.36
N LYS A 127 22.89 -3.62 -21.87
CA LYS A 127 23.96 -4.17 -22.73
C LYS A 127 23.42 -5.23 -23.68
N VAL A 128 22.62 -6.17 -23.17
CA VAL A 128 22.01 -7.23 -24.00
C VAL A 128 21.09 -6.64 -25.07
N TYR A 129 20.36 -5.57 -24.74
CA TYR A 129 19.56 -4.82 -25.71
C TYR A 129 20.43 -4.23 -26.82
N ASN A 130 21.55 -3.59 -26.49
CA ASN A 130 22.46 -3.01 -27.49
C ASN A 130 23.08 -4.08 -28.39
N ASP A 131 23.43 -5.25 -27.85
CA ASP A 131 23.94 -6.37 -28.64
C ASP A 131 22.87 -6.92 -29.60
N ALA A 132 21.64 -7.08 -29.12
CA ALA A 132 20.51 -7.50 -29.95
C ALA A 132 20.18 -6.46 -31.05
N LEU A 133 20.28 -5.17 -30.73
CA LEU A 133 20.09 -4.08 -31.70
C LEU A 133 21.23 -4.03 -32.73
N SER A 134 22.47 -4.30 -32.32
CA SER A 134 23.62 -4.39 -33.23
C SER A 134 23.41 -5.51 -34.26
N ARG A 135 22.99 -6.70 -33.81
CA ARG A 135 22.63 -7.82 -34.70
C ARG A 135 21.49 -7.48 -35.65
N TYR A 136 20.45 -6.81 -35.14
CA TYR A 136 19.35 -6.34 -35.95
C TYR A 136 19.82 -5.45 -37.10
N ASN A 137 20.68 -4.47 -36.80
CA ASN A 137 21.23 -3.54 -37.79
C ASN A 137 22.17 -4.21 -38.80
N GLN A 138 22.78 -5.35 -38.43
CA GLN A 138 23.59 -6.18 -39.32
C GLN A 138 22.74 -7.13 -40.20
N GLY A 139 21.43 -7.18 -40.00
CA GLY A 139 20.52 -8.08 -40.71
C GLY A 139 20.44 -9.50 -40.13
N ASP A 140 21.08 -9.77 -38.98
CA ASP A 140 20.93 -11.00 -38.20
C ASP A 140 19.66 -10.92 -37.34
N TYR A 141 18.50 -11.01 -38.00
CA TYR A 141 17.20 -10.90 -37.32
C TYR A 141 16.90 -12.08 -36.40
N VAL A 142 17.36 -13.28 -36.74
CA VAL A 142 17.17 -14.47 -35.91
C VAL A 142 17.98 -14.36 -34.62
N GLY A 143 19.27 -14.04 -34.71
CA GLY A 143 20.11 -13.83 -33.53
C GLY A 143 19.66 -12.64 -32.68
N SER A 144 19.18 -11.56 -33.29
CA SER A 144 18.56 -10.43 -32.57
C SER A 144 17.29 -10.86 -31.82
N LEU A 145 16.43 -11.64 -32.46
CA LEU A 145 15.17 -12.13 -31.87
C LEU A 145 15.42 -13.07 -30.68
N GLU A 146 16.38 -13.98 -30.79
CA GLU A 146 16.74 -14.90 -29.70
C GLU A 146 17.26 -14.15 -28.47
N LEU A 147 18.20 -13.21 -28.67
CA LEU A 147 18.72 -12.39 -27.57
C LEU A 147 17.63 -11.52 -26.94
N SER A 148 16.85 -10.81 -27.77
CA SER A 148 15.83 -9.89 -27.28
C SER A 148 14.68 -10.62 -26.57
N LYS A 149 14.26 -11.80 -27.03
CA LYS A 149 13.23 -12.61 -26.34
C LYS A 149 13.67 -13.04 -24.95
N LYS A 150 14.89 -13.60 -24.84
CA LYS A 150 15.42 -14.03 -23.54
C LYS A 150 15.57 -12.87 -22.57
N ALA A 151 16.14 -11.76 -23.03
CA ALA A 151 16.28 -10.55 -22.23
C ALA A 151 14.92 -9.96 -21.83
N PHE A 152 13.91 -10.04 -22.70
CA PHE A 152 12.56 -9.57 -22.38
C PHE A 152 11.91 -10.39 -21.27
N GLU A 153 12.05 -11.72 -21.29
CA GLU A 153 11.56 -12.59 -20.21
C GLU A 153 12.24 -12.28 -18.86
N GLU A 154 13.56 -12.08 -18.86
CA GLU A 154 14.32 -11.67 -17.68
C GLU A 154 13.89 -10.28 -17.19
N ALA A 155 13.69 -9.32 -18.10
CA ALA A 155 13.22 -7.98 -17.78
C ALA A 155 11.82 -7.99 -17.15
N LEU A 156 10.89 -8.82 -17.65
CA LEU A 156 9.56 -8.96 -17.07
C LEU A 156 9.59 -9.57 -15.65
N LYS A 157 10.52 -10.48 -15.37
CA LYS A 157 10.71 -11.01 -14.00
C LYS A 157 11.22 -9.91 -13.07
N ALA A 158 12.25 -9.18 -13.49
CA ALA A 158 12.78 -8.05 -12.74
C ALA A 158 11.71 -6.97 -12.49
N GLU A 159 10.84 -6.68 -13.47
CA GLU A 159 9.77 -5.71 -13.32
C GLU A 159 8.73 -6.16 -12.28
N LYS A 160 8.41 -7.46 -12.27
CA LYS A 160 7.51 -8.03 -11.26
C LYS A 160 8.08 -7.92 -9.85
N GLU A 161 9.38 -8.21 -9.70
CA GLU A 161 10.12 -8.07 -8.44
C GLU A 161 10.16 -6.61 -7.98
N ALA A 162 10.57 -5.68 -8.85
CA ALA A 162 10.63 -4.26 -8.56
C ALA A 162 9.25 -3.71 -8.11
N SER A 163 8.19 -4.09 -8.81
CA SER A 163 6.81 -3.73 -8.44
C SER A 163 6.42 -4.26 -7.06
N TYR A 164 6.85 -5.46 -6.69
CA TYR A 164 6.59 -6.03 -5.37
C TYR A 164 7.37 -5.30 -4.27
N THR A 165 8.66 -5.06 -4.48
CA THR A 165 9.52 -4.30 -3.56
C THR A 165 8.99 -2.88 -3.35
N SER A 166 8.47 -2.23 -4.40
CA SER A 166 7.85 -0.90 -4.29
C SER A 166 6.67 -0.90 -3.32
N LEU A 167 5.80 -1.92 -3.36
CA LEU A 167 4.66 -2.04 -2.45
C LEU A 167 5.11 -2.27 -1.00
N ILE A 168 6.18 -3.05 -0.79
CA ILE A 168 6.75 -3.23 0.56
C ILE A 168 7.25 -1.89 1.10
N ASN A 169 7.99 -1.12 0.29
CA ASN A 169 8.53 0.17 0.70
C ASN A 169 7.41 1.18 0.98
N GLU A 170 6.37 1.20 0.16
CA GLU A 170 5.17 2.02 0.38
C GLU A 170 4.51 1.66 1.71
N LEU A 171 4.25 0.37 1.96
CA LEU A 171 3.67 -0.08 3.21
C LEU A 171 4.54 0.32 4.40
N ASN A 172 5.86 0.07 4.35
CA ASN A 172 6.77 0.46 5.43
C ASN A 172 6.72 1.97 5.71
N GLY A 173 6.67 2.81 4.69
CA GLY A 173 6.51 4.27 4.87
C GLY A 173 5.20 4.64 5.56
N VAL A 174 4.10 3.95 5.21
CA VAL A 174 2.80 4.13 5.90
C VAL A 174 2.88 3.66 7.35
N LEU A 175 3.55 2.53 7.63
CA LEU A 175 3.73 2.01 8.98
C LEU A 175 4.60 2.92 9.84
N ASP A 176 5.68 3.49 9.30
CA ASP A 176 6.50 4.48 10.01
C ASP A 176 5.67 5.71 10.40
N LYS A 177 4.82 6.18 9.48
CA LYS A 177 3.88 7.27 9.76
C LYS A 177 2.86 6.87 10.82
N ALA A 178 2.31 5.66 10.77
CA ALA A 178 1.39 5.13 11.77
C ALA A 178 2.03 5.06 13.17
N ARG A 179 3.28 4.57 13.27
CA ARG A 179 4.06 4.54 14.51
C ARG A 179 4.31 5.95 15.07
N SER A 180 4.59 6.93 14.21
CA SER A 180 4.75 8.33 14.64
C SER A 180 3.48 8.94 15.25
N LEU A 181 2.32 8.38 14.91
CA LEU A 181 1.00 8.72 15.46
C LEU A 181 0.59 7.80 16.62
N SER A 182 1.50 6.94 17.10
CA SER A 182 1.26 5.96 18.17
C SER A 182 0.13 4.97 17.88
N LEU A 183 -0.11 4.66 16.59
CA LEU A 183 -1.03 3.58 16.19
C LEU A 183 -0.36 2.21 16.40
N ASP A 184 -1.15 1.22 16.81
CA ASP A 184 -0.72 -0.18 16.80
C ASP A 184 -0.66 -0.70 15.36
N VAL A 185 0.54 -1.14 14.96
CA VAL A 185 0.84 -1.62 13.60
C VAL A 185 0.96 -3.14 13.52
N SER A 186 0.80 -3.87 14.63
CA SER A 186 1.09 -5.31 14.72
C SER A 186 0.34 -6.13 13.66
N ASN A 187 -0.95 -5.82 13.44
CA ASN A 187 -1.78 -6.48 12.44
C ASN A 187 -1.30 -6.25 11.00
N PHE A 188 -0.78 -5.06 10.70
CA PHE A 188 -0.26 -4.75 9.36
C PHE A 188 1.10 -5.42 9.11
N GLU A 189 1.94 -5.52 10.15
CA GLU A 189 3.22 -6.26 10.08
C GLU A 189 3.01 -7.77 9.90
N GLU A 190 1.95 -8.34 10.49
CA GLU A 190 1.56 -9.72 10.22
C GLU A 190 1.13 -9.91 8.77
N LYS A 191 0.27 -9.03 8.22
CA LYS A 191 -0.12 -9.08 6.80
C LYS A 191 1.08 -8.92 5.86
N LEU A 192 2.06 -8.07 6.20
CA LEU A 192 3.32 -7.95 5.44
C LEU A 192 4.11 -9.27 5.44
N ARG A 193 4.23 -9.95 6.59
CA ARG A 193 4.88 -11.27 6.66
C ARG A 193 4.15 -12.31 5.81
N ASN A 194 2.82 -12.37 5.90
CA ASN A 194 2.01 -13.28 5.09
C ASN A 194 2.18 -13.01 3.58
N ALA A 195 2.28 -11.73 3.17
CA ALA A 195 2.56 -11.38 1.79
C ALA A 195 3.96 -11.86 1.33
N GLN A 196 4.97 -11.75 2.19
CA GLN A 196 6.31 -12.27 1.92
C GLN A 196 6.32 -13.79 1.77
N GLU A 197 5.60 -14.52 2.62
CA GLU A 197 5.45 -15.97 2.50
C GLU A 197 4.78 -16.38 1.18
N LEU A 198 3.67 -15.71 0.80
CA LEU A 198 3.00 -15.92 -0.48
C LEU A 198 3.94 -15.65 -1.66
N TRP A 199 4.74 -14.59 -1.60
CA TRP A 199 5.71 -14.26 -2.63
C TRP A 199 6.75 -15.38 -2.80
N THR A 200 7.33 -15.85 -1.69
CA THR A 200 8.33 -16.94 -1.72
C THR A 200 7.75 -18.28 -2.17
N SER A 201 6.46 -18.51 -1.95
CA SER A 201 5.74 -19.72 -2.37
C SER A 201 5.32 -19.71 -3.85
N GLY A 202 5.63 -18.64 -4.59
CA GLY A 202 5.29 -18.49 -6.01
C GLY A 202 3.90 -17.87 -6.26
N GLU A 203 3.19 -17.46 -5.22
CA GLU A 203 1.85 -16.86 -5.30
C GLU A 203 1.93 -15.31 -5.39
N GLY A 204 2.79 -14.82 -6.28
CA GLY A 204 3.17 -13.39 -6.33
C GLY A 204 2.02 -12.40 -6.55
N GLU A 205 1.00 -12.76 -7.33
CA GLU A 205 -0.17 -11.88 -7.54
C GLU A 205 -1.04 -11.77 -6.28
N ARG A 206 -1.19 -12.86 -5.53
CA ARG A 206 -1.91 -12.85 -4.24
C ARG A 206 -1.12 -12.03 -3.21
N ALA A 207 0.20 -12.16 -3.19
CA ALA A 207 1.07 -11.35 -2.34
C ALA A 207 0.91 -9.85 -2.63
N LYS A 208 0.92 -9.45 -3.92
CA LYS A 208 0.70 -8.05 -4.33
C LYS A 208 -0.69 -7.54 -3.95
N ALA A 209 -1.73 -8.35 -4.14
CA ALA A 209 -3.09 -7.97 -3.77
C ALA A 209 -3.21 -7.72 -2.25
N LEU A 210 -2.64 -8.61 -1.44
CA LEU A 210 -2.62 -8.47 0.01
C LEU A 210 -1.88 -7.21 0.46
N LEU A 211 -0.72 -6.90 -0.15
CA LEU A 211 0.00 -5.66 0.15
C LEU A 211 -0.83 -4.42 -0.17
N LYS A 212 -1.49 -4.37 -1.33
CA LYS A 212 -2.34 -3.22 -1.72
C LYS A 212 -3.50 -3.00 -0.74
N GLU A 213 -4.20 -4.07 -0.37
CA GLU A 213 -5.28 -4.00 0.64
C GLU A 213 -4.74 -3.49 1.99
N THR A 214 -3.56 -3.98 2.39
CA THR A 214 -2.91 -3.61 3.65
C THR A 214 -2.48 -2.14 3.65
N ILE A 215 -1.91 -1.65 2.54
CA ILE A 215 -1.54 -0.24 2.34
C ILE A 215 -2.77 0.65 2.45
N GLU A 216 -3.87 0.30 1.79
CA GLU A 216 -5.11 1.08 1.83
C GLU A 216 -5.66 1.16 3.26
N ALA A 217 -5.76 0.03 3.96
CA ALA A 217 -6.24 -0.02 5.34
C ALA A 217 -5.34 0.77 6.31
N ALA A 218 -4.02 0.64 6.18
CA ALA A 218 -3.06 1.35 7.02
C ALA A 218 -3.07 2.87 6.73
N SER A 219 -3.18 3.27 5.46
CA SER A 219 -3.24 4.67 5.04
C SER A 219 -4.49 5.36 5.57
N GLU A 220 -5.63 4.65 5.56
CA GLU A 220 -6.87 5.15 6.12
C GLU A 220 -6.81 5.30 7.65
N ALA A 221 -6.19 4.35 8.35
CA ALA A 221 -5.95 4.47 9.79
C ALA A 221 -5.07 5.68 10.13
N VAL A 222 -3.99 5.89 9.36
CA VAL A 222 -3.12 7.07 9.46
C VAL A 222 -3.90 8.36 9.24
N ARG A 223 -4.70 8.45 8.16
CA ARG A 223 -5.49 9.64 7.84
C ARG A 223 -6.44 10.01 8.99
N ARG A 224 -7.13 9.03 9.58
CA ARG A 224 -8.02 9.27 10.73
C ARG A 224 -7.25 9.77 11.95
N ALA A 225 -6.10 9.18 12.24
CA ALA A 225 -5.26 9.61 13.36
C ALA A 225 -4.72 11.03 13.16
N GLU A 226 -4.32 11.40 11.94
CA GLU A 226 -3.92 12.77 11.61
C GLU A 226 -5.08 13.76 11.79
N ALA A 227 -6.29 13.40 11.33
CA ALA A 227 -7.46 14.25 11.50
C ALA A 227 -7.79 14.50 12.98
N LEU A 228 -7.74 13.46 13.82
CA LEU A 228 -7.93 13.58 15.26
C LEU A 228 -6.85 14.46 15.91
N LYS A 229 -5.59 14.30 15.50
CA LYS A 229 -4.48 15.13 15.98
C LYS A 229 -4.70 16.60 15.63
N GLN A 230 -5.06 16.90 14.37
CA GLN A 230 -5.35 18.26 13.93
C GLN A 230 -6.56 18.86 14.66
N GLN A 231 -7.62 18.07 14.87
CA GLN A 231 -8.78 18.51 15.64
C GLN A 231 -8.39 18.84 17.09
N LYS A 232 -7.57 18.00 17.72
CA LYS A 232 -7.04 18.26 19.07
C LYS A 232 -6.24 19.56 19.13
N GLU A 233 -5.32 19.78 18.19
CA GLU A 233 -4.51 21.00 18.10
C GLU A 233 -5.38 22.25 17.88
N ALA A 234 -6.39 22.16 17.02
CA ALA A 234 -7.32 23.24 16.77
C ALA A 234 -8.16 23.59 18.01
N LEU A 235 -8.68 22.58 18.71
CA LEU A 235 -9.40 22.78 19.96
C LEU A 235 -8.50 23.40 21.03
N THR A 236 -7.27 22.92 21.21
CA THR A 236 -6.33 23.51 22.16
C THR A 236 -6.07 24.99 21.85
N ALA A 237 -5.77 25.32 20.59
CA ALA A 237 -5.51 26.70 20.18
C ALA A 237 -6.73 27.62 20.36
N GLU A 238 -7.93 27.08 20.14
CA GLU A 238 -9.17 27.81 20.35
C GLU A 238 -9.48 28.00 21.84
N LEU A 239 -9.23 26.99 22.67
CA LEU A 239 -9.33 27.11 24.12
C LEU A 239 -8.38 28.19 24.66
N ASP A 240 -7.15 28.25 24.15
CA ASP A 240 -6.18 29.30 24.51
C ASP A 240 -6.64 30.71 24.13
N ARG A 241 -7.41 30.85 23.04
CA ARG A 241 -8.06 32.13 22.68
C ARG A 241 -9.17 32.48 23.66
N LEU A 242 -9.99 31.51 24.07
CA LEU A 242 -11.06 31.74 25.05
C LEU A 242 -10.49 32.09 26.42
N TRP A 243 -9.39 31.45 26.84
CA TRP A 243 -8.70 31.80 28.08
C TRP A 243 -8.23 33.26 28.11
N ARG A 244 -7.71 33.78 26.99
CA ARG A 244 -7.34 35.21 26.88
C ARG A 244 -8.55 36.12 27.03
N LYS A 245 -9.67 35.82 26.37
CA LYS A 245 -10.92 36.59 26.52
C LYS A 245 -11.46 36.57 27.95
N ILE A 246 -11.43 35.40 28.60
CA ILE A 246 -11.82 35.26 30.00
C ILE A 246 -10.95 36.15 30.89
N HIS A 247 -9.64 36.20 30.62
CA HIS A 247 -8.72 37.07 31.36
C HIS A 247 -9.06 38.56 31.16
N GLU A 248 -9.29 39.00 29.92
CA GLU A 248 -9.72 40.38 29.61
C GLU A 248 -11.04 40.76 30.30
N LEU A 249 -12.02 39.85 30.37
CA LEU A 249 -13.26 40.06 31.10
C LEU A 249 -13.02 40.21 32.61
N SER A 250 -12.10 39.43 33.18
CA SER A 250 -11.70 39.53 34.58
C SER A 250 -11.05 40.89 34.89
N GLU A 251 -10.17 41.37 34.02
CA GLU A 251 -9.52 42.69 34.16
C GLU A 251 -10.54 43.84 34.11
N ARG A 252 -11.61 43.66 33.33
CA ARG A 252 -12.75 44.59 33.26
C ARG A 252 -13.73 44.47 34.44
N GLY A 253 -13.49 43.55 35.38
CA GLY A 253 -14.26 43.39 36.62
C GLY A 253 -15.51 42.50 36.51
N PHE A 254 -15.67 41.72 35.42
CA PHE A 254 -16.75 40.74 35.32
C PHE A 254 -16.44 39.47 36.14
N SER A 255 -17.48 38.80 36.66
CA SER A 255 -17.33 37.51 37.32
C SER A 255 -17.05 36.41 36.29
N THR A 256 -15.87 35.81 36.35
CA THR A 256 -15.38 34.83 35.36
C THR A 256 -15.28 33.40 35.90
N ALA A 257 -15.60 33.17 37.18
CA ALA A 257 -15.35 31.89 37.85
C ALA A 257 -16.01 30.68 37.15
N GLU A 258 -17.25 30.83 36.68
CA GLU A 258 -17.97 29.74 36.00
C GLU A 258 -17.44 29.47 34.58
N VAL A 259 -17.10 30.52 33.82
CA VAL A 259 -16.51 30.35 32.47
C VAL A 259 -15.08 29.80 32.53
N SER A 260 -14.28 30.18 33.55
CA SER A 260 -12.97 29.57 33.81
C SER A 260 -13.08 28.09 34.18
N ARG A 261 -14.05 27.73 35.03
CA ARG A 261 -14.30 26.33 35.41
C ARG A 261 -14.69 25.48 34.20
N ARG A 262 -15.53 26.00 33.31
CA ARG A 262 -15.92 25.33 32.07
C ARG A 262 -14.75 25.20 31.09
N ALA A 263 -13.90 26.21 30.98
CA ALA A 263 -12.67 26.15 30.18
C ALA A 263 -11.71 25.04 30.66
N GLU A 264 -11.57 24.84 31.97
CA GLU A 264 -10.77 23.72 32.51
C GLU A 264 -11.39 22.35 32.19
N ASN A 265 -12.72 22.21 32.30
CA ASN A 265 -13.40 20.97 31.90
C ASN A 265 -13.19 20.63 30.41
N ILE A 266 -13.19 21.64 29.54
CA ILE A 266 -12.89 21.46 28.11
C ILE A 266 -11.45 20.98 27.93
N LYS A 267 -10.50 21.56 28.65
CA LYS A 267 -9.10 21.13 28.63
C LYS A 267 -8.95 19.66 29.02
N GLU A 268 -9.58 19.24 30.11
CA GLU A 268 -9.59 17.83 30.52
C GLU A 268 -10.21 16.91 29.45
N ALA A 269 -11.29 17.35 28.80
CA ALA A 269 -11.93 16.59 27.73
C ALA A 269 -11.00 16.43 26.51
N ILE A 270 -10.28 17.50 26.12
CA ILE A 270 -9.27 17.46 25.04
C ILE A 270 -8.11 16.53 25.42
N GLU A 271 -7.62 16.60 26.67
CA GLU A 271 -6.53 15.75 27.16
C GLU A 271 -6.90 14.27 27.17
N ARG A 272 -8.14 13.95 27.56
CA ARG A 272 -8.71 12.59 27.54
C ARG A 272 -9.12 12.11 26.14
N GLY A 273 -9.00 12.95 25.11
CA GLY A 273 -9.33 12.59 23.73
C GLY A 273 -10.83 12.58 23.41
N MET A 274 -11.68 13.16 24.27
CA MET A 274 -13.11 13.31 24.05
C MET A 274 -13.38 14.54 23.17
N LEU A 275 -12.90 14.51 21.92
CA LEU A 275 -12.82 15.69 21.05
C LEU A 275 -14.20 16.21 20.60
N GLU A 276 -15.18 15.33 20.38
CA GLU A 276 -16.55 15.74 20.02
C GLU A 276 -17.23 16.47 21.19
N ASP A 277 -17.11 15.92 22.40
CA ASP A 277 -17.62 16.55 23.61
C ASP A 277 -16.92 17.89 23.87
N ALA A 278 -15.59 17.93 23.74
CA ALA A 278 -14.82 19.16 23.86
C ALA A 278 -15.26 20.22 22.84
N THR A 279 -15.57 19.82 21.61
CA THR A 279 -16.07 20.73 20.55
C THR A 279 -17.41 21.34 20.97
N ARG A 280 -18.37 20.52 21.42
CA ARG A 280 -19.68 21.00 21.89
C ARG A 280 -19.54 21.93 23.10
N MET A 281 -18.75 21.54 24.09
CA MET A 281 -18.51 22.37 25.28
C MET A 281 -17.87 23.71 24.92
N MET A 282 -16.97 23.72 23.92
CA MET A 282 -16.31 24.94 23.44
C MET A 282 -17.27 25.91 22.76
N ASP A 283 -18.22 25.41 21.96
CA ASP A 283 -19.25 26.24 21.34
C ASP A 283 -20.20 26.86 22.37
N ASP A 284 -20.55 26.11 23.43
CA ASP A 284 -21.36 26.62 24.52
C ASP A 284 -20.61 27.69 25.33
N LEU A 285 -19.32 27.46 25.63
CA LEU A 285 -18.47 28.44 26.33
C LEU A 285 -18.32 29.73 25.51
N LYS A 286 -18.15 29.64 24.19
CA LYS A 286 -18.10 30.80 23.29
C LYS A 286 -19.34 31.67 23.41
N LYS A 287 -20.53 31.07 23.32
CA LYS A 287 -21.81 31.78 23.43
C LYS A 287 -21.96 32.46 24.79
N GLU A 288 -21.50 31.80 25.86
CA GLU A 288 -21.55 32.35 27.21
C GLU A 288 -20.61 33.55 27.38
N ILE A 289 -19.36 33.46 26.90
CA ILE A 289 -18.40 34.57 26.90
C ILE A 289 -18.96 35.76 26.11
N GLU A 290 -19.51 35.53 24.92
CA GLU A 290 -20.13 36.58 24.12
C GLU A 290 -21.35 37.22 24.81
N SER A 291 -22.13 36.44 25.56
CA SER A 291 -23.26 36.94 26.34
C SER A 291 -22.80 37.85 27.48
N ILE A 292 -21.70 37.50 28.15
CA ILE A 292 -21.08 38.32 29.21
C ILE A 292 -20.53 39.62 28.62
N GLU A 293 -19.85 39.56 27.47
CA GLU A 293 -19.32 40.73 26.76
C GLU A 293 -20.41 41.77 26.40
N ARG A 294 -21.63 41.30 26.09
CA ARG A 294 -22.79 42.16 25.77
C ARG A 294 -23.56 42.68 27.00
N GLY A 295 -23.08 42.40 28.22
CA GLY A 295 -23.70 42.86 29.47
C GLY A 295 -24.80 41.95 30.02
N GLY A 296 -24.91 40.71 29.55
CA GLY A 296 -25.82 39.72 30.14
C GLY A 296 -25.25 39.13 31.44
N THR A 297 -26.07 39.04 32.49
CA THR A 297 -25.75 38.24 33.68
C THR A 297 -25.85 36.75 33.36
N THR A 298 -24.92 35.93 33.88
CA THR A 298 -24.75 34.46 33.68
C THR A 298 -25.95 33.58 34.09
N ALA A 299 -27.09 34.16 34.44
CA ALA A 299 -28.29 33.46 34.85
C ALA A 299 -29.14 33.07 33.62
N GLY A 300 -28.79 31.99 32.91
CA GLY A 300 -29.64 31.57 31.79
C GLY A 300 -29.34 30.27 31.04
N PHE A 301 -28.19 29.61 31.23
CA PHE A 301 -27.92 28.35 30.52
C PHE A 301 -28.14 27.15 31.44
N ALA A 302 -29.24 26.43 31.18
CA ALA A 302 -29.67 25.26 31.93
C ALA A 302 -28.56 24.19 31.99
N SER A 303 -28.17 23.84 33.22
CA SER A 303 -27.34 22.68 33.55
C SER A 303 -28.24 21.55 34.07
N PRO A 304 -27.86 20.26 33.94
CA PRO A 304 -28.66 19.13 34.42
C PRO A 304 -28.96 19.22 35.93
N THR A 305 -30.08 18.62 36.34
CA THR A 305 -30.85 18.75 37.59
C THR A 305 -30.09 18.77 38.95
N PRO A 306 -30.68 19.39 40.00
CA PRO A 306 -29.98 19.85 41.22
C PRO A 306 -29.47 18.77 42.17
N THR A 307 -29.94 17.53 42.06
CA THR A 307 -29.67 16.48 43.05
C THR A 307 -28.24 15.94 42.95
N VAL A 308 -27.69 15.81 41.74
CA VAL A 308 -26.27 15.42 41.49
C VAL A 308 -25.30 16.57 41.85
N ARG A 309 -25.80 17.81 41.85
CA ARG A 309 -25.04 19.05 42.07
C ARG A 309 -24.57 19.21 43.51
N SER A 310 -25.32 18.74 44.51
CA SER A 310 -24.92 18.85 45.93
C SER A 310 -23.88 17.78 46.33
N GLU A 311 -24.03 16.56 45.83
CA GLU A 311 -23.08 15.46 46.07
C GLU A 311 -21.76 15.69 45.32
N SER A 312 -21.81 16.25 44.10
CA SER A 312 -20.62 16.60 43.32
C SER A 312 -19.82 17.77 43.94
N MET A 313 -20.47 18.79 44.50
CA MET A 313 -19.77 19.88 45.20
C MET A 313 -19.14 19.41 46.51
N LYS A 314 -19.82 18.58 47.30
CA LYS A 314 -19.25 17.99 48.52
C LYS A 314 -18.08 17.05 48.20
N ALA A 315 -18.16 16.27 47.11
CA ALA A 315 -17.04 15.46 46.64
C ALA A 315 -15.85 16.30 46.12
N GLN A 316 -16.12 17.44 45.46
CA GLN A 316 -15.08 18.39 45.04
C GLN A 316 -14.41 19.07 46.24
N GLU A 317 -15.20 19.51 47.23
CA GLU A 317 -14.68 20.11 48.47
C GLU A 317 -13.81 19.11 49.25
N LEU A 318 -14.27 17.86 49.37
CA LEU A 318 -13.49 16.83 50.03
C LEU A 318 -12.18 16.53 49.28
N SER A 319 -12.20 16.53 47.94
CA SER A 319 -10.98 16.32 47.13
C SER A 319 -9.93 17.41 47.37
N ILE A 320 -10.36 18.67 47.53
CA ILE A 320 -9.49 19.79 47.88
C ILE A 320 -8.90 19.60 49.28
N ILE A 321 -9.76 19.28 50.27
CA ILE A 321 -9.34 19.04 51.66
C ILE A 321 -8.35 17.88 51.76
N ILE A 322 -8.60 16.77 51.06
CA ILE A 322 -7.70 15.61 50.98
C ILE A 322 -6.34 16.01 50.42
N SER A 323 -6.33 16.81 49.35
CA SER A 323 -5.09 17.25 48.72
C SER A 323 -4.28 18.15 49.66
N GLN A 324 -4.93 19.08 50.35
CA GLN A 324 -4.29 19.95 51.34
C GLN A 324 -3.74 19.17 52.54
N ILE A 325 -4.47 18.16 53.04
CA ILE A 325 -3.99 17.31 54.15
C ILE A 325 -2.75 16.53 53.69
N LYS A 326 -2.77 15.94 52.49
CA LYS A 326 -1.63 15.17 51.96
C LYS A 326 -0.39 16.05 51.78
N GLU A 327 -0.57 17.24 51.22
CA GLU A 327 0.52 18.21 51.03
C GLU A 327 1.14 18.62 52.37
N LYS A 328 0.32 18.96 53.37
CA LYS A 328 0.82 19.34 54.69
C LYS A 328 1.43 18.17 55.47
N ILE A 329 0.91 16.95 55.33
CA ILE A 329 1.55 15.74 55.89
C ILE A 329 2.94 15.53 55.27
N SER A 330 3.08 15.70 53.95
CA SER A 330 4.39 15.64 53.29
C SER A 330 5.35 16.69 53.84
N LEU A 331 4.89 17.95 53.98
CA LEU A 331 5.68 19.03 54.59
C LEU A 331 6.09 18.72 56.04
N MET A 332 5.20 18.14 56.85
CA MET A 332 5.52 17.72 58.22
C MET A 332 6.57 16.61 58.25
N LYS A 333 6.50 15.64 57.33
CA LYS A 333 7.51 14.57 57.22
C LYS A 333 8.88 15.11 56.82
N GLU A 334 8.92 16.06 55.89
CA GLU A 334 10.17 16.74 55.49
C GLU A 334 10.82 17.49 56.67
N ARG A 335 10.01 18.00 57.61
CA ARG A 335 10.47 18.62 58.86
C ARG A 335 10.76 17.64 59.99
N GLY A 336 10.71 16.32 59.72
CA GLY A 336 10.98 15.27 60.71
C GLY A 336 9.91 15.12 61.80
N MET A 337 8.70 15.65 61.58
CA MET A 337 7.59 15.57 62.54
C MET A 337 6.83 14.24 62.43
N ASN A 338 6.27 13.77 63.54
CA ASN A 338 5.48 12.54 63.55
C ASN A 338 4.08 12.77 62.94
N THR A 339 3.80 12.12 61.80
CA THR A 339 2.53 12.30 61.08
C THR A 339 1.53 11.16 61.26
N SER A 340 1.83 10.14 62.06
CA SER A 340 1.06 8.89 62.11
C SER A 340 -0.41 9.09 62.49
N ARG A 341 -0.70 10.04 63.39
CA ARG A 341 -2.10 10.33 63.78
C ARG A 341 -2.90 10.98 62.65
N TYR A 342 -2.28 11.87 61.88
CA TYR A 342 -2.94 12.56 60.76
C TYR A 342 -3.18 11.67 59.55
N GLN A 343 -2.30 10.69 59.34
CA GLN A 343 -2.53 9.65 58.35
C GLN A 343 -3.70 8.75 58.74
N ALA A 344 -3.88 8.45 60.04
CA ALA A 344 -5.04 7.71 60.53
C ALA A 344 -6.34 8.52 60.38
N ASP A 345 -6.31 9.82 60.70
CA ASP A 345 -7.46 10.72 60.52
C ASP A 345 -7.85 10.88 59.04
N LEU A 346 -6.87 10.96 58.13
CA LEU A 346 -7.09 10.97 56.68
C LEU A 346 -7.76 9.67 56.19
N LEU A 347 -7.34 8.51 56.70
CA LEU A 347 -7.96 7.24 56.35
C LEU A 347 -9.39 7.13 56.87
N LYS A 348 -9.64 7.58 58.11
CA LYS A 348 -10.99 7.63 58.70
C LYS A 348 -11.93 8.50 57.86
N MET A 349 -11.47 9.69 57.45
CA MET A 349 -12.22 10.57 56.55
C MET A 349 -12.55 9.91 55.21
N LEU A 350 -11.58 9.25 54.57
CA LEU A 350 -11.78 8.57 53.30
C LEU A 350 -12.78 7.39 53.40
N GLN A 351 -12.85 6.75 54.56
CA GLN A 351 -13.82 5.69 54.82
C GLN A 351 -15.23 6.24 55.02
N THR A 352 -15.39 7.29 55.83
CA THR A 352 -16.68 8.00 56.02
C THR A 352 -17.22 8.56 54.70
N PHE A 353 -16.34 9.02 53.80
CA PHE A 353 -16.72 9.41 52.44
C PHE A 353 -17.27 8.24 51.59
N LYS A 354 -16.66 7.06 51.68
CA LYS A 354 -17.14 5.87 50.97
C LYS A 354 -18.49 5.38 51.48
N GLU A 355 -18.80 5.63 52.73
CA GLU A 355 -20.09 5.31 53.37
C GLU A 355 -21.20 6.31 53.02
N GLY A 356 -20.89 7.38 52.26
CA GLY A 356 -21.85 8.37 51.77
C GLY A 356 -22.14 9.51 52.74
N GLU A 357 -21.44 9.55 53.88
CA GLU A 357 -21.61 10.58 54.93
C GLU A 357 -20.73 11.81 54.63
N TYR A 358 -21.06 12.52 53.54
CA TYR A 358 -20.21 13.58 52.99
C TYR A 358 -19.95 14.76 53.94
N ASP A 359 -20.95 15.20 54.71
CA ASP A 359 -20.80 16.34 55.62
C ASP A 359 -19.87 16.00 56.79
N GLN A 360 -19.98 14.78 57.33
CA GLN A 360 -19.14 14.29 58.41
C GLN A 360 -17.70 14.07 57.94
N ALA A 361 -17.49 13.62 56.70
CA ALA A 361 -16.16 13.51 56.11
C ALA A 361 -15.50 14.90 55.94
N ILE A 362 -16.24 15.92 55.48
CA ILE A 362 -15.72 17.29 55.34
C ILE A 362 -15.34 17.88 56.70
N GLU A 363 -16.16 17.67 57.72
CA GLU A 363 -15.88 18.16 59.08
C GLU A 363 -14.61 17.52 59.68
N LEU A 364 -14.48 16.19 59.55
CA LEU A 364 -13.26 15.46 59.96
C LEU A 364 -12.00 15.98 59.24
N GLY A 365 -12.12 16.27 57.94
CA GLY A 365 -11.04 16.83 57.14
C GLY A 365 -10.62 18.23 57.57
N ARG A 366 -11.58 19.11 57.85
CA ARG A 366 -11.32 20.47 58.35
C ARG A 366 -10.69 20.44 59.74
N GLU A 367 -11.15 19.55 60.63
CA GLU A 367 -10.56 19.36 61.96
C GLU A 367 -9.10 18.89 61.87
N CYS A 368 -8.83 17.93 60.98
CA CYS A 368 -7.48 17.41 60.74
C CYS A 368 -6.55 18.51 60.20
N LEU A 369 -7.02 19.29 59.22
CA LEU A 369 -6.28 20.46 58.71
C LEU A 369 -5.98 21.47 59.81
N GLY A 370 -6.96 21.82 60.64
CA GLY A 370 -6.77 22.75 61.76
C GLY A 370 -5.72 22.29 62.76
N LYS A 371 -5.70 20.99 63.10
CA LYS A 371 -4.69 20.40 64.00
C LYS A 371 -3.29 20.41 63.37
N ILE A 372 -3.16 20.04 62.09
CA ILE A 372 -1.90 20.08 61.35
C ILE A 372 -1.36 21.51 61.26
N GLU A 373 -2.22 22.48 60.95
CA GLU A 373 -1.84 23.89 60.87
C GLU A 373 -1.46 24.47 62.22
N GLY A 374 -2.12 24.05 63.30
CA GLY A 374 -1.75 24.42 64.66
C GLY A 374 -0.36 23.93 65.05
N GLU A 375 -0.03 22.67 64.75
CA GLU A 375 1.31 22.13 65.02
C GLU A 375 2.40 22.71 64.10
N LEU A 376 2.09 22.98 62.83
CA LEU A 376 3.02 23.63 61.91
C LEU A 376 3.30 25.10 62.23
N LYS A 377 2.40 25.77 62.97
CA LYS A 377 2.58 27.15 63.48
C LYS A 377 3.20 27.21 64.88
N GLY A 378 3.15 26.10 65.63
CA GLY A 378 3.70 25.97 66.98
C GLY A 378 5.16 25.53 67.05
N VAL A 379 5.79 25.32 65.88
CA VAL A 379 7.22 25.02 65.67
C VAL A 379 7.83 26.14 64.85
#